data_AF-A0A2H0NF48-F1
#
_entry.id   AF-A0A2H0NF48-F1
#
_cell.length_a   1.000
_cell.length_b   1.000
_cell.length_c   1.000
_cell.angle_alpha   90.00
_cell.angle_beta   90.00
_cell.angle_gamma   90.00
#
_symmetry.space_group_name_H-M   'P 1'
#
loop_
_entity.id
_entity.type
_entity.pdbx_description
1 polymer ?
#
loop_
_entity_poly.entity_id
_entity_poly.type
_entity_poly.pdbx_seq_one_letter_code
_entity_poly.pdbx_strand_id
1 'polypeptide(L)'
;MNIKDKFKKFFSKKRHIATIATIIILLTIIGLNNYLPVGPGNYNQKQIDKIHSSTSSDHFSFAVMGDNKNSFKIFSKILKDIDNDHYIFAIDVGDLVYDGEKAKYRIFYNIIKNERTPFLVAIGNHDIREGGAENYFDIFGKFYYSFDYDNSLFIVLDDANEKRIDAVQMKWLEGELQKSEQHKFVFLHVPPFDPRSGVDHSLSDKENAKEFMDLMEKYRPNIVFTSHIHAYFDEMKNGV
;
A
#
# COMPACT_ATOMS: atom_id res chain seq x y z
N MET A 1 -37.40 39.28 40.74
CA MET A 1 -36.95 37.99 40.16
C MET A 1 -36.59 37.06 41.31
N ASN A 2 -37.31 35.93 41.46
CA ASN A 2 -37.17 35.01 42.60
C ASN A 2 -35.80 34.30 42.56
N ILE A 3 -35.24 33.95 43.72
CA ILE A 3 -33.96 33.24 43.86
C ILE A 3 -33.96 31.94 43.03
N LYS A 4 -35.09 31.22 42.97
CA LYS A 4 -35.26 30.03 42.11
C LYS A 4 -35.01 30.32 40.62
N ASP A 5 -35.43 31.48 40.11
CA ASP A 5 -35.24 31.86 38.70
C ASP A 5 -33.79 32.25 38.39
N LYS A 6 -33.11 32.92 39.35
CA LYS A 6 -31.67 33.20 39.25
C LYS A 6 -30.86 31.91 39.20
N PHE A 7 -31.19 30.93 40.06
CA PHE A 7 -30.54 29.63 40.08
C PHE A 7 -30.77 28.87 38.76
N LYS A 8 -32.02 28.77 38.27
CA LYS A 8 -32.33 28.09 37.02
C LYS A 8 -31.63 28.72 35.81
N LYS A 9 -31.57 30.05 35.74
CA LYS A 9 -30.86 30.80 34.68
C LYS A 9 -29.33 30.63 34.78
N PHE A 10 -28.76 30.61 35.98
CA PHE A 10 -27.33 30.37 36.21
C PHE A 10 -26.91 28.95 35.82
N PHE A 11 -27.68 27.93 36.24
CA PHE A 11 -27.45 26.54 35.83
C PHE A 11 -27.64 26.35 34.32
N SER A 12 -28.62 27.02 33.70
CA SER A 12 -28.80 27.03 32.23
C SER A 12 -27.60 27.65 31.50
N LYS A 13 -27.07 28.78 32.00
CA LYS A 13 -25.91 29.46 31.41
C LYS A 13 -24.63 28.61 31.53
N LYS A 14 -24.39 27.97 32.69
CA LYS A 14 -23.27 27.03 32.87
C LYS A 14 -23.40 25.80 31.96
N ARG A 15 -24.60 25.26 31.79
CA ARG A 15 -24.88 24.16 30.85
C ARG A 15 -24.59 24.57 29.41
N HIS A 16 -25.01 25.77 28.98
CA HIS A 16 -24.69 26.27 27.63
C HIS A 16 -23.20 26.47 27.41
N ILE A 17 -22.47 27.02 28.39
CA ILE A 17 -21.00 27.16 28.30
C ILE A 17 -20.34 25.78 28.17
N ALA A 18 -20.76 24.80 28.98
CA ALA A 18 -20.24 23.43 28.90
C ALA A 18 -20.53 22.76 27.54
N THR A 19 -21.75 22.96 27.00
CA THR A 19 -22.11 22.46 25.67
C THR A 19 -21.25 23.09 24.57
N ILE A 20 -21.08 24.42 24.59
CA ILE A 20 -20.23 25.12 23.60
C ILE A 20 -18.78 24.65 23.71
N ALA A 21 -18.23 24.54 24.93
CA ALA A 21 -16.88 24.03 25.14
C ALA A 21 -16.71 22.60 24.60
N THR A 22 -17.71 21.73 24.82
CA THR A 22 -17.70 20.36 24.29
C THR A 22 -17.70 20.35 22.76
N ILE A 23 -18.53 21.19 22.12
CA ILE A 23 -18.56 21.31 20.66
C ILE A 23 -17.21 21.80 20.12
N ILE A 24 -16.61 22.82 20.75
CA ILE A 24 -15.29 23.32 20.36
C ILE A 24 -14.25 22.20 20.46
N ILE A 25 -14.20 21.47 21.58
CA ILE A 25 -13.27 20.35 21.76
C ILE A 25 -13.47 19.29 20.67
N LEU A 26 -14.71 18.89 20.38
CA LEU A 26 -15.01 17.91 19.32
C LEU A 26 -14.57 18.42 17.95
N LEU A 27 -14.85 19.67 17.61
CA LEU A 27 -14.41 20.28 16.35
C LEU A 27 -12.89 20.38 16.26
N THR A 28 -12.21 20.69 17.36
CA THR A 28 -10.74 20.70 17.43
C THR A 28 -10.18 19.29 17.24
N ILE A 29 -10.76 18.27 17.86
CA ILE A 29 -10.34 16.87 17.68
C ILE A 29 -10.55 16.44 16.23
N ILE A 30 -11.70 16.74 15.63
CA ILE A 30 -11.99 16.44 14.22
C ILE A 30 -10.99 17.15 13.31
N GLY A 31 -10.75 18.45 13.55
CA GLY A 31 -9.78 19.24 12.79
C GLY A 31 -8.36 18.69 12.89
N LEU A 32 -7.90 18.35 14.09
CA LEU A 32 -6.59 17.73 14.32
C LEU A 32 -6.49 16.36 13.65
N ASN A 33 -7.54 15.52 13.74
CA ASN A 33 -7.56 14.20 13.14
C ASN A 33 -7.51 14.23 11.60
N ASN A 34 -8.04 15.31 11.01
CA ASN A 34 -7.97 15.57 9.57
C ASN A 34 -6.62 16.16 9.17
N TYR A 35 -6.01 17.00 10.00
CA TYR A 35 -4.74 17.66 9.69
C TYR A 35 -3.51 16.77 9.94
N LEU A 36 -3.48 16.01 11.03
CA LEU A 36 -2.31 15.20 11.40
C LEU A 36 -2.12 14.03 10.42
N PRO A 37 -0.86 13.69 10.06
CA PRO A 37 -0.58 12.54 9.21
C PRO A 37 -1.02 11.24 9.88
N VAL A 38 -1.41 10.24 9.08
CA VAL A 38 -1.85 8.93 9.60
C VAL A 38 -0.68 8.13 10.16
N GLY A 39 0.46 8.18 9.46
CA GLY A 39 1.66 7.43 9.77
C GLY A 39 2.86 8.34 9.95
N PRO A 40 4.00 7.77 10.36
CA PRO A 40 5.24 8.51 10.63
C PRO A 40 6.03 8.86 9.36
N GLY A 41 5.45 8.66 8.16
CA GLY A 41 6.14 8.78 6.87
C GLY A 41 7.19 7.70 6.61
N ASN A 42 7.52 7.52 5.32
CA ASN A 42 8.58 6.63 4.83
C ASN A 42 8.50 5.21 5.38
N TYR A 43 7.28 4.68 5.58
CA TYR A 43 7.12 3.36 6.18
C TYR A 43 7.80 2.26 5.38
N ASN A 44 7.71 2.26 4.04
CA ASN A 44 8.37 1.26 3.19
C ASN A 44 9.89 1.26 3.39
N GLN A 45 10.52 2.44 3.43
CA GLN A 45 11.96 2.56 3.69
C GLN A 45 12.32 1.97 5.07
N LYS A 46 11.53 2.23 6.11
CA LYS A 46 11.78 1.66 7.45
C LYS A 46 11.68 0.14 7.47
N GLN A 47 10.80 -0.46 6.65
CA GLN A 47 10.74 -1.92 6.53
C GLN A 47 11.93 -2.47 5.72
N ILE A 48 12.35 -1.78 4.66
CA ILE A 48 13.57 -2.11 3.90
C ILE A 48 14.79 -2.09 4.84
N ASP A 49 14.91 -1.08 5.70
CA ASP A 49 16.02 -0.99 6.66
C ASP A 49 16.01 -2.18 7.65
N LYS A 50 14.82 -2.67 8.06
CA LYS A 50 14.70 -3.90 8.87
C LYS A 50 15.12 -5.14 8.09
N ILE A 51 14.76 -5.24 6.82
CA ILE A 51 15.14 -6.34 5.93
C ILE A 51 16.67 -6.38 5.81
N HIS A 52 17.32 -5.26 5.53
CA HIS A 52 18.78 -5.17 5.45
C HIS A 52 19.50 -5.45 6.78
N SER A 53 18.82 -5.25 7.92
CA SER A 53 19.35 -5.60 9.24
C SER A 53 19.24 -7.10 9.57
N SER A 54 18.49 -7.85 8.77
CA SER A 54 18.31 -9.29 8.98
C SER A 54 19.56 -10.06 8.52
N THR A 55 19.78 -11.24 9.10
CA THR A 55 20.96 -12.04 8.78
C THR A 55 20.81 -12.65 7.38
N SER A 56 21.77 -12.34 6.51
CA SER A 56 21.93 -12.95 5.19
C SER A 56 21.87 -14.48 5.26
N SER A 57 21.22 -15.10 4.28
CA SER A 57 21.04 -16.55 4.21
C SER A 57 21.15 -17.05 2.78
N ASP A 58 21.75 -18.23 2.59
CA ASP A 58 21.81 -18.87 1.26
C ASP A 58 20.41 -19.17 0.68
N HIS A 59 19.41 -19.26 1.57
CA HIS A 59 18.01 -19.46 1.21
C HIS A 59 17.11 -18.56 2.08
N PHE A 60 16.16 -17.88 1.43
CA PHE A 60 15.13 -17.11 2.11
C PHE A 60 13.78 -17.31 1.43
N SER A 61 12.72 -16.89 2.11
CA SER A 61 11.35 -16.91 1.58
C SER A 61 10.67 -15.60 1.91
N PHE A 62 9.82 -15.12 1.01
CA PHE A 62 8.99 -13.95 1.21
C PHE A 62 7.54 -14.27 0.85
N ALA A 63 6.60 -13.53 1.42
CA ALA A 63 5.18 -13.69 1.14
C ALA A 63 4.69 -12.56 0.21
N VAL A 64 3.76 -12.89 -0.69
CA VAL A 64 3.13 -11.93 -1.60
C VAL A 64 1.62 -12.04 -1.45
N MET A 65 0.94 -10.90 -1.33
CA MET A 65 -0.52 -10.81 -1.25
C MET A 65 -1.02 -9.51 -1.92
N GLY A 66 -2.33 -9.29 -1.99
CA GLY A 66 -2.90 -8.06 -2.55
C GLY A 66 -4.42 -8.01 -2.38
N ASP A 67 -5.03 -6.90 -2.79
CA ASP A 67 -6.50 -6.73 -2.87
C ASP A 67 -7.25 -6.90 -1.52
N ASN A 68 -6.68 -6.38 -0.44
CA ASN A 68 -7.31 -6.44 0.89
C ASN A 68 -8.64 -5.66 0.96
N LYS A 69 -8.63 -4.43 0.43
CA LYS A 69 -9.75 -3.48 0.44
C LYS A 69 -10.37 -3.26 1.82
N ASN A 70 -11.48 -3.94 2.14
CA ASN A 70 -12.21 -3.83 3.41
C ASN A 70 -12.17 -5.14 4.24
N SER A 71 -11.40 -6.14 3.81
CA SER A 71 -11.33 -7.47 4.42
C SER A 71 -10.42 -7.53 5.66
N PHE A 72 -10.43 -6.51 6.52
CA PHE A 72 -9.46 -6.32 7.62
C PHE A 72 -9.34 -7.52 8.57
N LYS A 73 -10.44 -8.25 8.81
CA LYS A 73 -10.43 -9.44 9.67
C LYS A 73 -9.69 -10.62 9.03
N ILE A 74 -9.87 -10.84 7.73
CA ILE A 74 -9.17 -11.88 6.97
C ILE A 74 -7.71 -11.47 6.83
N PHE A 75 -7.45 -10.21 6.47
CA PHE A 75 -6.11 -9.65 6.38
C PHE A 75 -5.32 -9.85 7.68
N SER A 76 -5.89 -9.50 8.83
CA SER A 76 -5.23 -9.70 10.15
C SER A 76 -4.92 -11.18 10.44
N LYS A 77 -5.72 -12.11 9.90
CA LYS A 77 -5.45 -13.55 10.04
C LYS A 77 -4.28 -13.96 9.15
N ILE A 78 -4.24 -13.50 7.90
CA ILE A 78 -3.14 -13.76 6.97
C ILE A 78 -1.82 -13.23 7.53
N LEU A 79 -1.82 -12.01 8.07
CA LEU A 79 -0.63 -11.43 8.70
C LEU A 79 -0.14 -12.27 9.88
N LYS A 80 -1.05 -12.74 10.73
CA LYS A 80 -0.70 -13.64 11.82
C LYS A 80 -0.08 -14.95 11.32
N ASP A 81 -0.61 -15.52 10.24
CA ASP A 81 -0.08 -16.74 9.64
C ASP A 81 1.35 -16.49 9.09
N ILE A 82 1.55 -15.37 8.38
CA ILE A 82 2.87 -14.91 7.90
C ILE A 82 3.86 -14.68 9.04
N ASP A 83 3.41 -14.05 10.12
CA ASP A 83 4.26 -13.83 11.29
C ASP A 83 4.70 -15.17 11.87
N ASN A 84 3.84 -16.20 11.92
CA ASN A 84 4.18 -17.52 12.46
C ASN A 84 5.15 -18.31 11.58
N ASP A 85 5.26 -17.95 10.31
CA ASP A 85 6.19 -18.54 9.35
C ASP A 85 7.51 -17.75 9.27
N HIS A 86 8.58 -18.38 8.79
CA HIS A 86 9.92 -17.78 8.73
C HIS A 86 10.14 -16.97 7.44
N TYR A 87 9.27 -16.01 7.15
CA TYR A 87 9.44 -15.11 6.00
C TYR A 87 10.38 -13.95 6.34
N ILE A 88 11.26 -13.59 5.41
CA ILE A 88 12.17 -12.44 5.58
C ILE A 88 11.43 -11.10 5.43
N PHE A 89 10.41 -11.07 4.58
CA PHE A 89 9.42 -10.00 4.48
C PHE A 89 8.13 -10.53 3.85
N ALA A 90 7.09 -9.69 3.91
CA ALA A 90 5.88 -9.83 3.12
C ALA A 90 5.62 -8.55 2.33
N ILE A 91 5.00 -8.66 1.16
CA ILE A 91 4.61 -7.52 0.33
C ILE A 91 3.15 -7.61 -0.12
N ASP A 92 2.46 -6.49 -0.01
CA ASP A 92 1.11 -6.29 -0.55
C ASP A 92 1.16 -5.56 -1.89
N VAL A 93 0.58 -6.14 -2.94
CA VAL A 93 0.67 -5.64 -4.32
C VAL A 93 -0.53 -4.75 -4.67
N GLY A 94 -0.90 -3.86 -3.74
CA GLY A 94 -1.87 -2.77 -3.96
C GLY A 94 -3.32 -3.11 -3.63
N ASP A 95 -4.17 -2.08 -3.70
CA ASP A 95 -5.55 -2.09 -3.22
C ASP A 95 -5.63 -2.41 -1.72
N LEU A 96 -4.78 -1.69 -0.97
CA LEU A 96 -4.63 -1.78 0.48
C LEU A 96 -5.95 -1.42 1.18
N VAL A 97 -6.64 -0.41 0.66
CA VAL A 97 -7.91 0.10 1.18
C VAL A 97 -8.99 0.10 0.11
N TYR A 98 -10.26 -0.03 0.52
CA TYR A 98 -11.38 -0.02 -0.42
C TYR A 98 -11.52 1.30 -1.19
N ASP A 99 -11.10 2.40 -0.59
CA ASP A 99 -10.88 3.68 -1.26
C ASP A 99 -9.90 4.49 -0.40
N GLY A 100 -9.36 5.57 -0.99
CA GLY A 100 -8.27 6.34 -0.40
C GLY A 100 -8.63 7.23 0.79
N GLU A 101 -9.79 7.05 1.42
CA GLU A 101 -10.17 7.78 2.62
C GLU A 101 -9.15 7.58 3.76
N LYS A 102 -8.74 8.69 4.36
CA LYS A 102 -7.77 8.74 5.47
C LYS A 102 -8.12 7.82 6.64
N ALA A 103 -9.42 7.62 6.93
CA ALA A 103 -9.87 6.73 8.00
C ALA A 103 -9.57 5.25 7.70
N LYS A 104 -9.72 4.82 6.45
CA LYS A 104 -9.45 3.44 6.01
C LYS A 104 -7.95 3.16 6.04
N TYR A 105 -7.15 4.11 5.55
CA TYR A 105 -5.69 4.07 5.70
C TYR A 105 -5.25 3.99 7.17
N ARG A 106 -5.91 4.72 8.07
CA ARG A 106 -5.61 4.65 9.51
C ARG A 106 -5.90 3.27 10.09
N ILE A 107 -6.97 2.61 9.65
CA ILE A 107 -7.26 1.23 10.05
C ILE A 107 -6.17 0.30 9.52
N PHE A 108 -5.89 0.36 8.22
CA PHE A 108 -4.86 -0.45 7.56
C PHE A 108 -3.48 -0.30 8.23
N TYR A 109 -3.02 0.94 8.40
CA TYR A 109 -1.75 1.23 9.09
C TYR A 109 -1.72 0.69 10.52
N ASN A 110 -2.82 0.82 11.27
CA ASN A 110 -2.88 0.32 12.65
C ASN A 110 -2.79 -1.20 12.75
N ILE A 111 -3.20 -1.93 11.70
CA ILE A 111 -3.03 -3.37 11.59
C ILE A 111 -1.54 -3.67 11.37
N ILE A 112 -0.92 -3.10 10.34
CA ILE A 112 0.44 -3.50 9.91
C ILE A 112 1.59 -2.94 10.76
N LYS A 113 1.39 -1.84 11.50
CA LYS A 113 2.50 -1.08 12.12
C LYS A 113 3.34 -1.86 13.14
N ASN A 114 2.78 -2.93 13.70
CA ASN A 114 3.38 -3.74 14.75
C ASN A 114 3.65 -5.19 14.31
N GLU A 115 3.55 -5.49 13.02
CA GLU A 115 3.86 -6.82 12.49
C GLU A 115 5.33 -7.15 12.75
N ARG A 116 5.60 -8.42 13.11
CA ARG A 116 6.96 -8.89 13.39
C ARG A 116 7.75 -9.01 12.09
N THR A 117 7.15 -9.63 11.08
CA THR A 117 7.71 -9.74 9.74
C THR A 117 7.66 -8.37 9.05
N PRO A 118 8.78 -7.86 8.50
CA PRO A 118 8.76 -6.63 7.70
C PRO A 118 7.69 -6.69 6.60
N PHE A 119 6.82 -5.68 6.55
CA PHE A 119 5.65 -5.68 5.67
C PHE A 119 5.69 -4.50 4.70
N LEU A 120 5.93 -4.76 3.42
CA LEU A 120 6.02 -3.76 2.36
C LEU A 120 4.69 -3.61 1.62
N VAL A 121 4.49 -2.47 0.96
CA VAL A 121 3.29 -2.24 0.14
C VAL A 121 3.63 -1.59 -1.20
N ALA A 122 2.88 -1.98 -2.23
CA ALA A 122 2.71 -1.27 -3.49
C ALA A 122 1.40 -0.47 -3.46
N ILE A 123 1.22 0.42 -4.42
CA ILE A 123 -0.01 1.21 -4.57
C ILE A 123 -0.93 0.58 -5.63
N GLY A 124 -2.23 0.53 -5.36
CA GLY A 124 -3.26 0.09 -6.31
C GLY A 124 -4.26 1.19 -6.68
N ASN A 125 -5.21 0.87 -7.56
CA ASN A 125 -6.10 1.87 -8.11
C ASN A 125 -7.18 2.36 -7.12
N HIS A 126 -7.55 1.53 -6.14
CA HIS A 126 -8.43 1.98 -5.06
C HIS A 126 -7.72 2.93 -4.09
N ASP A 127 -6.41 2.77 -3.93
CA ASP A 127 -5.58 3.53 -2.99
C ASP A 127 -5.48 5.02 -3.33
N ILE A 128 -5.58 5.38 -4.62
CA ILE A 128 -5.52 6.77 -5.10
C ILE A 128 -6.89 7.47 -5.17
N ARG A 129 -8.00 6.73 -4.99
CA ARG A 129 -9.36 7.31 -5.04
C ARG A 129 -9.56 8.32 -3.92
N GLU A 130 -10.46 9.28 -4.12
CA GLU A 130 -10.79 10.30 -3.11
C GLU A 130 -9.57 11.07 -2.57
N GLY A 131 -8.56 11.30 -3.42
CA GLY A 131 -7.32 11.97 -3.03
C GLY A 131 -6.37 11.12 -2.19
N GLY A 132 -6.55 9.79 -2.19
CA GLY A 132 -5.80 8.86 -1.35
C GLY A 132 -4.30 8.79 -1.63
N ALA A 133 -3.83 9.26 -2.78
CA ALA A 133 -2.41 9.31 -3.10
C ALA A 133 -1.59 10.09 -2.06
N GLU A 134 -2.14 11.19 -1.52
CA GLU A 134 -1.50 11.96 -0.45
C GLU A 134 -1.43 11.16 0.85
N ASN A 135 -2.53 10.48 1.21
CA ASN A 135 -2.57 9.62 2.40
C ASN A 135 -1.60 8.45 2.28
N TYR A 136 -1.49 7.84 1.10
CA TYR A 136 -0.50 6.81 0.81
C TYR A 136 0.91 7.35 1.03
N PHE A 137 1.26 8.47 0.38
CA PHE A 137 2.59 9.06 0.45
C PHE A 137 2.99 9.43 1.89
N ASP A 138 2.07 10.05 2.64
CA ASP A 138 2.27 10.45 4.03
C ASP A 138 2.56 9.27 4.97
N ILE A 139 2.13 8.06 4.62
CA ILE A 139 2.35 6.86 5.41
C ILE A 139 3.58 6.11 4.87
N PHE A 140 3.54 5.74 3.59
CA PHE A 140 4.41 4.76 2.97
C PHE A 140 5.65 5.36 2.31
N GLY A 141 5.58 6.62 1.88
CA GLY A 141 6.63 7.30 1.13
C GLY A 141 6.49 7.09 -0.37
N LYS A 142 7.60 6.75 -1.04
CA LYS A 142 7.67 6.63 -2.50
C LYS A 142 6.63 5.65 -3.05
N PHE A 143 6.02 5.99 -4.19
CA PHE A 143 5.03 5.15 -4.89
C PHE A 143 5.65 3.93 -5.58
N TYR A 144 6.84 4.12 -6.15
CA TYR A 144 7.67 3.07 -6.73
C TYR A 144 9.06 3.13 -6.09
N TYR A 145 9.68 1.97 -5.92
CA TYR A 145 10.96 1.81 -5.22
C TYR A 145 11.56 0.44 -5.52
N SER A 146 12.84 0.28 -5.19
CA SER A 146 13.50 -1.01 -5.23
C SER A 146 14.39 -1.19 -4.02
N PHE A 147 14.69 -2.44 -3.70
CA PHE A 147 15.63 -2.84 -2.68
C PHE A 147 16.23 -4.19 -3.03
N ASP A 148 17.44 -4.44 -2.56
CA ASP A 148 18.11 -5.72 -2.68
C ASP A 148 18.04 -6.49 -1.35
N TYR A 149 18.06 -7.80 -1.43
CA TYR A 149 18.32 -8.67 -0.30
C TYR A 149 19.05 -9.91 -0.80
N ASP A 150 20.21 -10.19 -0.20
CA ASP A 150 21.15 -11.22 -0.66
C ASP A 150 21.48 -11.08 -2.16
N ASN A 151 21.16 -12.08 -2.97
CA ASN A 151 21.43 -12.11 -4.41
C ASN A 151 20.23 -11.69 -5.27
N SER A 152 19.22 -11.05 -4.66
CA SER A 152 17.92 -10.76 -5.26
C SER A 152 17.58 -9.26 -5.25
N LEU A 153 17.02 -8.76 -6.35
CA LEU A 153 16.47 -7.41 -6.48
C LEU A 153 14.94 -7.46 -6.53
N PHE A 154 14.31 -6.59 -5.76
CA PHE A 154 12.85 -6.45 -5.70
C PHE A 154 12.48 -5.05 -6.21
N ILE A 155 11.64 -4.99 -7.24
CA ILE A 155 11.28 -3.75 -7.95
C ILE A 155 9.78 -3.57 -7.84
N VAL A 156 9.35 -2.53 -7.12
CA VAL A 156 7.94 -2.19 -6.90
C VAL A 156 7.57 -0.97 -7.73
N LEU A 157 6.51 -1.09 -8.54
CA LEU A 157 6.05 -0.09 -9.48
C LEU A 157 4.74 0.56 -9.01
N ASP A 158 4.45 1.73 -9.60
CA ASP A 158 3.20 2.44 -9.49
C ASP A 158 2.51 2.50 -10.86
N ASP A 159 1.40 1.78 -10.94
CA ASP A 159 0.48 1.75 -12.06
C ASP A 159 -0.98 1.96 -11.62
N ALA A 160 -1.17 2.57 -10.44
CA ALA A 160 -2.48 2.78 -9.80
C ALA A 160 -3.46 3.59 -10.65
N ASN A 161 -2.97 4.27 -11.69
CA ASN A 161 -3.80 4.99 -12.65
C ASN A 161 -4.57 4.08 -13.64
N GLU A 162 -4.38 2.76 -13.59
CA GLU A 162 -5.04 1.73 -14.46
C GLU A 162 -4.75 1.88 -15.96
N LYS A 163 -3.87 2.80 -16.32
CA LYS A 163 -3.62 3.17 -17.69
C LYS A 163 -2.23 2.77 -18.13
N ARG A 164 -1.21 3.19 -17.39
CA ARG A 164 0.18 3.07 -17.81
C ARG A 164 1.17 3.27 -16.66
N ILE A 165 2.36 2.72 -16.86
CA ILE A 165 3.59 3.13 -16.18
C ILE A 165 4.17 4.30 -16.99
N ASP A 166 4.39 5.46 -16.36
CA ASP A 166 4.86 6.65 -17.08
C ASP A 166 6.30 6.49 -17.61
N ALA A 167 6.69 7.33 -18.58
CA ALA A 167 7.98 7.20 -19.26
C ALA A 167 9.20 7.41 -18.34
N VAL A 168 9.08 8.21 -17.28
CA VAL A 168 10.17 8.40 -16.30
C VAL A 168 10.34 7.14 -15.48
N GLN A 169 9.22 6.56 -15.02
CA GLN A 169 9.22 5.30 -14.30
C GLN A 169 9.66 4.12 -15.17
N MET A 170 9.27 4.07 -16.44
CA MET A 170 9.67 3.02 -17.38
C MET A 170 11.19 3.02 -17.63
N LYS A 171 11.77 4.22 -17.81
CA LYS A 171 13.22 4.38 -17.92
C LYS A 171 13.94 4.01 -16.61
N TRP A 172 13.36 4.34 -15.46
CA TRP A 172 13.89 3.94 -14.17
C TRP A 172 13.87 2.41 -14.00
N LEU A 173 12.75 1.76 -14.35
CA LEU A 173 12.59 0.31 -14.35
C LEU A 173 13.65 -0.37 -15.24
N GLU A 174 13.87 0.11 -16.47
CA GLU A 174 14.93 -0.43 -17.33
C GLU A 174 16.31 -0.34 -16.66
N GLY A 175 16.60 0.77 -15.97
CA GLY A 175 17.84 0.94 -15.20
C GLY A 175 17.98 -0.05 -14.03
N GLU A 176 16.88 -0.34 -13.33
CA GLU A 176 16.86 -1.35 -12.26
C GLU A 176 17.06 -2.77 -12.81
N LEU A 177 16.42 -3.10 -13.93
CA LEU A 177 16.56 -4.41 -14.58
C LEU A 177 17.98 -4.68 -15.12
N GLN A 178 18.75 -3.62 -15.42
CA GLN A 178 20.15 -3.73 -15.86
C GLN A 178 21.13 -4.05 -14.74
N LYS A 179 20.73 -3.96 -13.47
CA LYS A 179 21.60 -4.27 -12.33
C LYS A 179 21.95 -5.76 -12.28
N SER A 180 23.07 -6.09 -11.63
CA SER A 180 23.74 -7.40 -11.74
C SER A 180 23.26 -8.48 -10.76
N GLU A 181 22.10 -8.30 -10.13
CA GLU A 181 21.53 -9.25 -9.17
C GLU A 181 21.07 -10.51 -9.90
N GLN A 182 21.33 -11.65 -9.27
CA GLN A 182 21.09 -12.97 -9.82
C GLN A 182 19.59 -13.23 -10.01
N HIS A 183 18.79 -12.79 -9.04
CA HIS A 183 17.34 -12.90 -9.11
C HIS A 183 16.70 -11.52 -9.13
N LYS A 184 15.61 -11.37 -9.90
CA LYS A 184 14.84 -10.13 -9.98
C LYS A 184 13.36 -10.45 -9.90
N PHE A 185 12.64 -9.70 -9.07
CA PHE A 185 11.20 -9.81 -8.88
C PHE A 185 10.57 -8.44 -9.11
N VAL A 186 9.54 -8.38 -9.94
CA VAL A 186 8.82 -7.13 -10.26
C VAL A 186 7.41 -7.21 -9.70
N PHE A 187 6.97 -6.13 -9.05
CA PHE A 187 5.65 -6.02 -8.43
C PHE A 187 4.94 -4.79 -8.97
N LEU A 188 3.72 -4.97 -9.48
CA LEU A 188 2.84 -3.91 -9.96
C LEU A 188 1.38 -4.33 -9.73
N HIS A 189 0.47 -3.39 -9.53
CA HIS A 189 -0.89 -3.75 -9.14
C HIS A 189 -1.72 -4.24 -10.34
N VAL A 190 -1.77 -3.47 -11.43
CA VAL A 190 -2.59 -3.74 -12.61
C VAL A 190 -1.78 -4.54 -13.64
N PRO A 191 -2.22 -5.76 -14.01
CA PRO A 191 -1.41 -6.58 -14.89
C PRO A 191 -1.30 -5.99 -16.31
N PRO A 192 -0.21 -6.29 -17.04
CA PRO A 192 -0.08 -5.87 -18.44
C PRO A 192 -1.10 -6.56 -19.36
N PHE A 193 -1.61 -7.73 -18.97
CA PHE A 193 -2.68 -8.46 -19.68
C PHE A 193 -3.57 -9.21 -18.70
N ASP A 194 -4.84 -9.40 -19.03
CA ASP A 194 -5.75 -10.26 -18.26
C ASP A 194 -5.69 -11.70 -18.81
N PRO A 195 -5.38 -12.71 -17.98
CA PRO A 195 -5.30 -14.10 -18.43
C PRO A 195 -6.69 -14.75 -18.65
N ARG A 196 -7.79 -14.08 -18.26
CA ARG A 196 -9.14 -14.62 -18.33
C ARG A 196 -9.79 -14.38 -19.69
N SER A 197 -10.51 -15.38 -20.19
CA SER A 197 -11.24 -15.26 -21.46
C SER A 197 -12.45 -14.34 -21.35
N GLY A 198 -12.58 -13.39 -22.27
CA GLY A 198 -13.78 -12.56 -22.44
C GLY A 198 -13.90 -11.35 -21.52
N VAL A 199 -12.85 -11.05 -20.74
CA VAL A 199 -12.73 -9.86 -19.89
C VAL A 199 -11.33 -9.26 -20.06
N ASP A 200 -11.16 -8.00 -19.71
CA ASP A 200 -9.87 -7.29 -19.77
C ASP A 200 -9.75 -6.32 -18.60
N HIS A 201 -9.21 -6.80 -17.49
CA HIS A 201 -8.82 -6.00 -16.32
C HIS A 201 -7.30 -5.85 -16.27
N SER A 202 -6.75 -5.27 -17.33
CA SER A 202 -5.32 -5.01 -17.48
C SER A 202 -5.09 -3.53 -17.80
N LEU A 203 -3.83 -3.09 -17.81
CA LEU A 203 -3.48 -1.73 -18.22
C LEU A 203 -4.22 -1.34 -19.51
N SER A 204 -4.92 -0.19 -19.46
CA SER A 204 -5.77 0.24 -20.58
C SER A 204 -4.98 0.79 -21.77
N ASP A 205 -3.76 1.28 -21.57
CA ASP A 205 -2.83 1.64 -22.65
C ASP A 205 -2.04 0.40 -23.10
N LYS A 206 -2.53 -0.27 -24.15
CA LYS A 206 -1.96 -1.55 -24.61
C LYS A 206 -0.57 -1.40 -25.23
N GLU A 207 -0.22 -0.23 -25.76
CA GLU A 207 1.13 0.03 -26.25
C GLU A 207 2.11 0.15 -25.07
N ASN A 208 1.71 0.83 -23.99
CA ASN A 208 2.52 0.88 -22.78
C ASN A 208 2.63 -0.49 -22.08
N ALA A 209 1.55 -1.26 -22.04
CA ALA A 209 1.58 -2.63 -21.53
C ALA A 209 2.54 -3.51 -22.35
N LYS A 210 2.56 -3.32 -23.67
CA LYS A 210 3.52 -3.99 -24.56
C LYS A 210 4.95 -3.53 -24.28
N GLU A 211 5.21 -2.24 -24.12
CA GLU A 211 6.52 -1.70 -23.77
C GLU A 211 7.06 -2.30 -22.46
N PHE A 212 6.20 -2.42 -21.45
CA PHE A 212 6.53 -3.11 -20.20
C PHE A 212 6.91 -4.58 -20.46
N MET A 213 6.08 -5.32 -21.22
CA MET A 213 6.37 -6.72 -21.54
C MET A 213 7.66 -6.88 -22.36
N ASP A 214 7.96 -5.97 -23.28
CA ASP A 214 9.21 -5.98 -24.05
C ASP A 214 10.43 -5.86 -23.11
N LEU A 215 10.35 -5.07 -22.04
CA LEU A 215 11.39 -5.01 -21.00
C LEU A 215 11.49 -6.33 -20.21
N MET A 216 10.35 -6.90 -19.81
CA MET A 216 10.34 -8.18 -19.08
C MET A 216 10.97 -9.29 -19.94
N GLU A 217 10.65 -9.36 -21.22
CA GLU A 217 11.20 -10.33 -22.17
C GLU A 217 12.70 -10.13 -22.44
N LYS A 218 13.14 -8.86 -22.47
CA LYS A 218 14.56 -8.50 -22.68
C LYS A 218 15.43 -8.85 -21.46
N TYR A 219 14.95 -8.55 -20.26
CA TYR A 219 15.75 -8.66 -19.02
C TYR A 219 15.48 -9.92 -18.21
N ARG A 220 14.40 -10.65 -18.49
CA ARG A 220 14.08 -11.96 -17.91
C ARG A 220 14.11 -11.95 -16.37
N PRO A 221 13.30 -11.10 -15.69
CA PRO A 221 13.13 -11.26 -14.26
C PRO A 221 12.55 -12.65 -13.95
N ASN A 222 12.76 -13.13 -12.72
CA ASN A 222 12.33 -14.46 -12.32
C ASN A 222 10.80 -14.58 -12.27
N ILE A 223 10.12 -13.57 -11.72
CA ILE A 223 8.67 -13.51 -11.58
C ILE A 223 8.21 -12.05 -11.65
N VAL A 224 7.07 -11.83 -12.31
CA VAL A 224 6.29 -10.60 -12.24
C VAL A 224 5.02 -10.87 -11.45
N PHE A 225 4.88 -10.24 -10.28
CA PHE A 225 3.70 -10.35 -9.44
C PHE A 225 2.72 -9.22 -9.73
N THR A 226 1.48 -9.60 -10.00
CA THR A 226 0.36 -8.68 -10.27
C THR A 226 -0.84 -9.00 -9.38
N SER A 227 -1.73 -8.03 -9.23
CA SER A 227 -2.97 -8.16 -8.46
C SER A 227 -4.17 -7.74 -9.33
N HIS A 228 -5.15 -7.01 -8.78
CA HIS A 228 -6.24 -6.33 -9.49
C HIS A 228 -7.33 -7.23 -10.08
N ILE A 229 -6.99 -8.41 -10.59
CA ILE A 229 -7.96 -9.33 -11.23
C ILE A 229 -8.78 -10.15 -10.24
N HIS A 230 -8.48 -10.04 -8.93
CA HIS A 230 -9.18 -10.73 -7.83
C HIS A 230 -9.21 -12.27 -7.96
N ALA A 231 -8.19 -12.86 -8.55
CA ALA A 231 -8.07 -14.29 -8.76
C ALA A 231 -6.59 -14.70 -8.83
N TYR A 232 -6.32 -15.95 -8.47
CA TYR A 232 -4.99 -16.54 -8.60
C TYR A 232 -4.80 -17.10 -10.01
N PHE A 233 -3.74 -16.65 -10.68
CA PHE A 233 -3.28 -17.16 -11.96
C PHE A 233 -1.75 -17.27 -11.95
N ASP A 234 -1.25 -18.28 -12.64
CA ASP A 234 0.17 -18.49 -12.91
C ASP A 234 0.29 -18.84 -14.40
N GLU A 235 1.00 -18.00 -15.15
CA GLU A 235 1.17 -18.13 -16.60
C GLU A 235 2.59 -17.72 -16.98
N MET A 236 3.24 -18.53 -17.81
CA MET A 236 4.49 -18.17 -18.45
C MET A 236 4.19 -17.59 -19.84
N LYS A 237 4.54 -16.32 -20.05
CA LYS A 237 4.31 -15.60 -21.31
C LYS A 237 5.61 -15.08 -21.88
N ASN A 238 5.93 -15.54 -23.09
CA ASN A 238 7.18 -15.20 -23.77
C ASN A 238 8.44 -15.49 -22.93
N GLY A 239 8.32 -16.42 -21.97
CA GLY A 239 9.35 -16.88 -21.03
C GLY A 239 9.64 -15.91 -19.88
N VAL A 240 8.63 -15.14 -19.48
CA VAL A 240 8.50 -14.45 -18.19
C VAL A 240 7.32 -15.06 -17.47
#